data_AF-A0A813F239-F1
#
_entry.id   AF-A0A813F239-F1
#
_cell.length_a   1.000
_cell.length_b   1.000
_cell.length_c   1.000
_cell.angle_alpha   90.00
_cell.angle_beta   90.00
_cell.angle_gamma   90.00
#
_symmetry.space_group_name_H-M   'P 1'
#
loop_
_entity.id
_entity.type
_entity.pdbx_description
1 polymer ?
#
loop_
_entity_poly.entity_id
_entity_poly.type
_entity_poly.pdbx_seq_one_letter_code
_entity_poly.pdbx_strand_id
1 'polypeptide(L)'
;ALKIDGLIYWTPPADVTAITHYNVHIAFDRLDTCGVELWDADLVDPMIPVGTNQMQVYGNTGRRCSSDQPPRWMIVLPTSTSNDDPPDLSKCAIIPLYDLGPTVPALLELDSFSFSDTDPAPGQVGGTVEWALKYPDMDTAYIEYYSVYLASDPNGAQQVSVGQVLRGTNQLVIPSGTSQTENSCGCVLMYPKNAIGLSASPAGHFCFESDGETYTTTTATSTSTVTMTATVTTLDPSQVVVTNLLFDDTNADAMVLAGTLSWDPPGNAAQVTHYGVWI
;
A
#
# COMPACT_ATOMS: atom_id res chain seq x y z
N ALA A 1 11.99 -7.01 -15.64
CA ALA A 1 12.03 -7.78 -14.39
C ALA A 1 12.44 -6.83 -13.29
N LEU A 2 11.80 -6.86 -12.12
CA LEU A 2 12.19 -6.02 -10.98
C LEU A 2 13.58 -6.46 -10.52
N LYS A 3 14.54 -5.56 -10.60
CA LYS A 3 15.93 -5.79 -10.22
C LYS A 3 16.31 -4.77 -9.15
N ILE A 4 17.24 -5.16 -8.29
CA ILE A 4 17.84 -4.28 -7.29
C ILE A 4 19.36 -4.33 -7.47
N ASP A 5 19.99 -3.18 -7.36
CA ASP A 5 21.42 -2.98 -7.32
C ASP A 5 21.74 -1.71 -6.53
N GLY A 6 23.03 -1.42 -6.37
CA GLY A 6 23.49 -0.22 -5.69
C GLY A 6 24.02 -0.48 -4.29
N LEU A 7 24.35 0.62 -3.61
CA LEU A 7 25.05 0.63 -2.33
C LEU A 7 24.08 0.94 -1.20
N ILE A 8 23.99 0.03 -0.25
CA ILE A 8 23.18 0.17 0.96
C ILE A 8 24.06 0.73 2.05
N TYR A 9 23.54 1.68 2.83
CA TYR A 9 24.20 2.23 4.02
C TYR A 9 23.27 2.17 5.21
N TRP A 10 23.83 1.98 6.40
CA TRP A 10 23.10 2.09 7.65
C TRP A 10 23.94 2.79 8.72
N THR A 11 23.26 3.16 9.81
CA THR A 11 23.92 3.62 11.04
C THR A 11 23.90 2.47 12.04
N PRO A 12 25.06 1.94 12.46
CA PRO A 12 25.11 0.92 13.50
C PRO A 12 24.49 1.41 14.83
N PRO A 13 23.94 0.51 15.66
CA PRO A 13 23.52 0.87 17.01
C PRO A 13 24.72 1.34 17.86
N ALA A 14 24.43 2.14 18.88
CA ALA A 14 25.48 2.69 19.75
C ALA A 14 26.25 1.61 20.54
N ASP A 15 25.59 0.50 20.86
CA ASP A 15 26.19 -0.68 21.46
C ASP A 15 26.20 -1.83 20.45
N VAL A 16 27.39 -2.27 20.06
CA VAL A 16 27.63 -3.39 19.13
C VAL A 16 28.26 -4.60 19.82
N THR A 17 28.43 -4.56 21.14
CA THR A 17 29.19 -5.59 21.90
C THR A 17 28.57 -6.98 21.80
N ALA A 18 27.26 -7.07 21.57
CA ALA A 18 26.53 -8.31 21.38
C ALA A 18 26.33 -8.70 19.90
N ILE A 19 26.78 -7.88 18.95
CA ILE A 19 26.59 -8.10 17.50
C ILE A 19 27.83 -8.77 16.94
N THR A 20 27.65 -9.81 16.14
CA THR A 20 28.74 -10.51 15.45
C THR A 20 28.87 -10.09 14.00
N HIS A 21 27.74 -9.86 13.32
CA HIS A 21 27.65 -9.42 11.93
C HIS A 21 26.28 -8.81 11.66
N TYR A 22 26.11 -8.28 10.45
CA TYR A 22 24.83 -7.85 9.89
C TYR A 22 24.45 -8.75 8.71
N ASN A 23 23.16 -8.97 8.55
CA ASN A 23 22.57 -9.53 7.33
C ASN A 23 21.63 -8.48 6.72
N VAL A 24 21.53 -8.45 5.40
CA VAL A 24 20.65 -7.51 4.70
C VAL A 24 19.63 -8.30 3.92
N HIS A 25 18.35 -8.11 4.22
CA HIS A 25 17.26 -8.83 3.60
C HIS A 25 16.39 -7.90 2.76
N ILE A 26 15.80 -8.45 1.70
CA ILE A 26 14.59 -7.91 1.11
C ILE A 26 13.40 -8.77 1.52
N ALA A 27 12.33 -8.14 1.98
CA ALA A 27 11.18 -8.84 2.53
C ALA A 27 9.85 -8.31 1.99
N PHE A 28 8.82 -9.14 2.05
CA PHE A 28 7.47 -8.73 1.66
C PHE A 28 6.91 -7.65 2.59
N ASP A 29 7.13 -7.78 3.90
CA ASP A 29 6.67 -6.85 4.92
C ASP A 29 7.80 -6.49 5.90
N ARG A 30 7.46 -5.74 6.95
CA ARG A 30 8.40 -5.31 8.00
C ARG A 30 8.78 -6.44 8.97
N LEU A 31 8.11 -7.58 8.88
CA LEU A 31 8.29 -8.74 9.76
C LEU A 31 9.22 -9.79 9.14
N ASP A 32 9.89 -9.42 8.04
CA ASP A 32 10.74 -10.31 7.25
C ASP A 32 9.97 -11.50 6.65
N THR A 33 8.66 -11.35 6.41
CA THR A 33 7.86 -12.38 5.74
C THR A 33 8.42 -12.60 4.33
N CYS A 34 8.73 -13.86 4.02
CA CYS A 34 9.43 -14.25 2.79
C CYS A 34 10.76 -13.47 2.60
N GLY A 35 11.46 -13.14 3.68
CA GLY A 35 12.78 -12.53 3.65
C GLY A 35 13.76 -13.31 2.79
N VAL A 36 14.46 -12.61 1.92
CA VAL A 36 15.58 -13.14 1.15
C VAL A 36 16.81 -12.34 1.50
N GLU A 37 17.80 -13.02 2.03
CA GLU A 37 19.12 -12.47 2.28
C GLU A 37 19.80 -12.06 0.96
N LEU A 38 20.26 -10.81 0.92
CA LEU A 38 21.05 -10.27 -0.17
C LEU A 38 22.52 -10.60 0.04
N TRP A 39 23.23 -10.81 -1.06
CA TRP A 39 24.67 -11.09 -1.06
C TRP A 39 25.44 -9.90 -1.61
N ASP A 40 26.59 -9.63 -1.00
CA ASP A 40 27.50 -8.56 -1.44
C ASP A 40 28.39 -9.07 -2.56
N ALA A 41 28.65 -8.21 -3.55
CA ALA A 41 29.50 -8.52 -4.68
C ALA A 41 30.90 -9.03 -4.33
N ASP A 42 31.46 -8.47 -3.25
CA ASP A 42 32.85 -8.59 -2.85
C ASP A 42 33.06 -9.46 -1.60
N LEU A 43 31.98 -9.97 -0.99
CA LEU A 43 32.06 -10.87 0.16
C LEU A 43 32.00 -12.34 -0.27
N VAL A 44 32.76 -13.18 0.44
CA VAL A 44 32.72 -14.65 0.30
C VAL A 44 31.51 -15.24 1.05
N ASP A 45 30.94 -14.48 1.98
CA ASP A 45 29.85 -14.85 2.88
C ASP A 45 28.87 -13.66 3.00
N PRO A 46 27.53 -13.86 2.99
CA PRO A 46 26.56 -12.79 3.22
C PRO A 46 26.69 -12.07 4.58
N MET A 47 27.43 -12.64 5.53
CA MET A 47 27.68 -12.02 6.84
C MET A 47 28.56 -10.77 6.72
N ILE A 48 27.97 -9.59 6.93
CA ILE A 48 28.70 -8.32 6.90
C ILE A 48 29.30 -8.04 8.28
N PRO A 49 30.63 -7.96 8.44
CA PRO A 49 31.27 -7.87 9.75
C PRO A 49 30.95 -6.54 10.47
N VAL A 50 30.94 -6.58 11.80
CA VAL A 50 30.89 -5.37 12.63
C VAL A 50 32.08 -4.48 12.35
N GLY A 51 31.85 -3.16 12.29
CA GLY A 51 32.84 -2.17 11.85
C GLY A 51 32.62 -1.73 10.40
N THR A 52 31.81 -2.46 9.63
CA THR A 52 31.25 -2.03 8.35
C THR A 52 29.82 -1.50 8.53
N ASN A 53 29.42 -0.57 7.69
CA ASN A 53 28.07 0.01 7.69
C ASN A 53 27.50 0.24 6.28
N GLN A 54 28.05 -0.47 5.30
CA GLN A 54 27.63 -0.43 3.91
C GLN A 54 27.72 -1.81 3.26
N MET A 55 26.94 -2.04 2.21
CA MET A 55 26.93 -3.29 1.44
C MET A 55 26.61 -3.00 -0.03
N GLN A 56 27.43 -3.51 -0.94
CA GLN A 56 27.19 -3.38 -2.39
C GLN A 56 26.36 -4.56 -2.88
N VAL A 57 25.12 -4.31 -3.30
CA VAL A 57 24.27 -5.35 -3.88
C VAL A 57 24.79 -5.71 -5.28
N TYR A 58 24.88 -7.01 -5.57
CA TYR A 58 25.21 -7.50 -6.92
C TYR A 58 24.31 -6.86 -7.98
N GLY A 59 24.92 -6.40 -9.08
CA GLY A 59 24.19 -5.87 -10.21
C GLY A 59 23.18 -6.88 -10.77
N ASN A 60 21.98 -6.42 -11.12
CA ASN A 60 20.89 -7.27 -11.61
C ASN A 60 20.40 -8.34 -10.62
N THR A 61 20.53 -8.13 -9.31
CA THR A 61 19.90 -8.98 -8.30
C THR A 61 18.38 -8.94 -8.48
N GLY A 62 17.71 -10.10 -8.50
CA GLY A 62 16.26 -10.14 -8.65
C GLY A 62 15.56 -9.63 -7.40
N ARG A 63 14.66 -8.65 -7.53
CA ARG A 63 13.74 -8.27 -6.44
C ARG A 63 12.62 -9.31 -6.37
N ARG A 64 12.90 -10.44 -5.73
CA ARG A 64 11.99 -11.59 -5.62
C ARG A 64 12.13 -12.25 -4.26
N CYS A 65 11.02 -12.73 -3.75
CA CYS A 65 10.99 -13.72 -2.69
C CYS A 65 10.18 -14.93 -3.13
N SER A 66 9.93 -15.86 -2.22
CA SER A 66 9.11 -17.05 -2.48
C SER A 66 7.62 -16.74 -2.70
N SER A 67 7.16 -15.49 -2.51
CA SER A 67 5.79 -15.09 -2.83
C SER A 67 5.65 -14.59 -4.27
N ASP A 68 4.42 -14.63 -4.79
CA ASP A 68 4.08 -14.08 -6.11
C ASP A 68 4.16 -12.55 -6.16
N GLN A 69 4.31 -11.89 -5.01
CA GLN A 69 4.44 -10.45 -4.88
C GLN A 69 5.91 -10.07 -4.65
N PRO A 70 6.40 -8.94 -5.21
CA PRO A 70 7.78 -8.54 -5.00
C PRO A 70 8.03 -8.13 -3.54
N PRO A 71 9.24 -8.37 -2.99
CA PRO A 71 9.68 -7.80 -1.73
C PRO A 71 9.52 -6.28 -1.72
N ARG A 72 9.08 -5.65 -0.63
CA ARG A 72 8.80 -4.20 -0.54
C ARG A 72 9.62 -3.49 0.53
N TRP A 73 10.34 -4.24 1.35
CA TRP A 73 11.13 -3.72 2.46
C TRP A 73 12.58 -4.16 2.32
N MET A 74 13.48 -3.28 2.72
CA MET A 74 14.87 -3.57 2.99
C MET A 74 15.04 -3.61 4.51
N ILE A 75 15.67 -4.67 5.01
CA ILE A 75 15.88 -4.90 6.44
C ILE A 75 17.37 -5.15 6.66
N VAL A 76 17.99 -4.37 7.55
CA VAL A 76 19.34 -4.64 8.05
C VAL A 76 19.22 -5.25 9.44
N LEU A 77 19.59 -6.53 9.55
CA LEU A 77 19.47 -7.33 10.76
C LEU A 77 20.82 -7.38 11.49
N PRO A 78 20.91 -6.88 12.73
CA PRO A 78 22.06 -7.15 13.58
C PRO A 78 21.95 -8.55 14.18
N THR A 79 22.94 -9.41 13.92
CA THR A 79 22.92 -10.81 14.35
C THR A 79 23.85 -11.02 15.56
N SER A 80 23.34 -11.72 16.58
CA SER A 80 24.08 -11.98 17.83
C SER A 80 24.74 -13.36 17.85
N THR A 81 25.56 -13.64 18.86
CA THR A 81 26.31 -14.91 18.98
C THR A 81 25.44 -16.16 19.21
N SER A 82 24.16 -16.02 19.57
CA SER A 82 23.23 -17.14 19.71
C SER A 82 22.48 -17.35 18.39
N ASN A 83 22.98 -18.27 17.56
CA ASN A 83 22.30 -18.69 16.32
C ASN A 83 20.91 -19.33 16.55
N ASP A 84 20.50 -19.50 17.82
CA ASP A 84 19.22 -20.10 18.23
C ASP A 84 18.13 -19.07 18.58
N ASP A 85 18.47 -17.78 18.67
CA ASP A 85 17.47 -16.73 18.91
C ASP A 85 16.94 -16.20 17.58
N PRO A 86 15.60 -16.11 17.40
CA PRO A 86 15.04 -15.46 16.22
C PRO A 86 15.52 -13.99 16.16
N PRO A 87 15.75 -13.45 14.95
CA PRO A 87 16.21 -12.08 14.81
C PRO A 87 15.24 -11.11 15.50
N ASP A 88 15.78 -10.26 16.37
CA ASP A 88 15.02 -9.23 17.06
C ASP A 88 14.77 -8.06 16.10
N LEU A 89 13.65 -8.12 15.37
CA LEU A 89 13.27 -7.12 14.37
C LEU A 89 13.09 -5.71 14.97
N SER A 90 12.89 -5.59 16.28
CA SER A 90 12.83 -4.28 16.95
C SER A 90 14.16 -3.53 16.93
N LYS A 91 15.27 -4.24 16.68
CA LYS A 91 16.63 -3.68 16.58
C LYS A 91 17.09 -3.49 15.14
N CYS A 92 16.26 -3.84 14.16
CA CYS A 92 16.60 -3.77 12.74
C CYS A 92 16.39 -2.35 12.18
N ALA A 93 17.23 -1.97 11.21
CA ALA A 93 16.91 -0.84 10.36
C ALA A 93 15.99 -1.33 9.24
N ILE A 94 14.78 -0.78 9.14
CA ILE A 94 13.75 -1.22 8.20
C ILE A 94 13.28 -0.02 7.38
N ILE A 95 13.39 -0.11 6.06
CA ILE A 95 12.94 0.93 5.13
C ILE A 95 12.11 0.33 3.98
N PRO A 96 11.11 1.06 3.46
CA PRO A 96 10.45 0.66 2.23
C PRO A 96 11.42 0.82 1.05
N LEU A 97 11.41 -0.14 0.14
CA LEU A 97 12.12 -0.06 -1.13
C LEU A 97 11.56 1.08 -1.97
N TYR A 98 12.46 1.78 -2.65
CA TYR A 98 12.12 2.77 -3.66
C TYR A 98 12.87 2.42 -4.94
N ASP A 99 12.14 2.29 -6.03
CA ASP A 99 12.70 2.00 -7.35
C ASP A 99 12.77 3.30 -8.16
N LEU A 100 14.00 3.72 -8.48
CA LEU A 100 14.29 4.81 -9.40
C LEU A 100 14.10 4.32 -10.85
N GLY A 101 12.84 4.13 -11.23
CA GLY A 101 12.47 3.70 -12.58
C GLY A 101 12.46 4.84 -13.60
N PRO A 102 12.63 4.54 -14.91
CA PRO A 102 12.55 5.54 -15.98
C PRO A 102 11.10 5.89 -16.38
N THR A 103 10.10 5.38 -15.66
CA THR A 103 8.69 5.54 -15.97
C THR A 103 7.94 6.22 -14.83
N VAL A 104 6.85 6.89 -15.16
CA VAL A 104 5.89 7.36 -14.17
C VAL A 104 5.24 6.19 -13.42
N PRO A 105 4.65 6.40 -12.23
CA PRO A 105 3.98 5.33 -11.50
C PRO A 105 2.82 4.74 -12.30
N ALA A 106 2.59 3.43 -12.12
CA ALA A 106 1.38 2.78 -12.59
C ALA A 106 0.14 3.29 -11.83
N LEU A 107 -1.05 2.97 -12.33
CA LEU A 107 -2.30 3.27 -11.64
C LEU A 107 -2.32 2.54 -10.29
N LEU A 108 -2.58 3.30 -9.22
CA LEU A 108 -2.72 2.78 -7.86
C LEU A 108 -4.19 2.49 -7.57
N GLU A 109 -4.50 1.27 -7.11
CA GLU A 109 -5.86 0.90 -6.72
C GLU A 109 -6.13 1.29 -5.26
N LEU A 110 -7.27 1.94 -5.04
CA LEU A 110 -7.73 2.38 -3.72
C LEU A 110 -8.95 1.58 -3.28
N ASP A 111 -9.05 1.33 -1.97
CA ASP A 111 -10.26 0.81 -1.34
C ASP A 111 -11.31 1.92 -1.22
N SER A 112 -10.84 3.11 -0.80
CA SER A 112 -11.66 4.31 -0.66
C SER A 112 -10.88 5.58 -1.00
N PHE A 113 -11.62 6.59 -1.44
CA PHE A 113 -11.16 7.95 -1.66
C PHE A 113 -12.30 8.90 -1.25
N SER A 114 -12.02 9.84 -0.36
CA SER A 114 -13.03 10.76 0.19
C SER A 114 -12.49 12.18 0.32
N PHE A 115 -13.42 13.12 0.25
CA PHE A 115 -13.17 14.52 0.53
C PHE A 115 -14.43 15.12 1.15
N SER A 116 -14.26 15.97 2.15
CA SER A 116 -15.34 16.75 2.74
C SER A 116 -14.95 18.21 2.72
N ASP A 117 -15.75 19.02 2.03
CA ASP A 117 -15.58 20.46 2.06
C ASP A 117 -16.12 21.04 3.36
N THR A 118 -15.27 21.80 4.02
CA THR A 118 -15.49 22.46 5.30
C THR A 118 -15.42 23.98 5.17
N ASP A 119 -15.16 24.49 3.97
CA ASP A 119 -15.16 25.93 3.70
C ASP A 119 -16.59 26.43 3.46
N PRO A 120 -17.09 27.39 4.26
CA PRO A 120 -18.43 27.92 4.08
C PRO A 120 -18.51 28.96 2.94
N ALA A 121 -17.40 29.41 2.37
CA ALA A 121 -17.38 30.49 1.38
C ALA A 121 -17.75 29.97 -0.03
N PRO A 122 -18.77 30.55 -0.68
CA PRO A 122 -19.14 30.19 -2.04
C PRO A 122 -17.98 30.24 -3.03
N GLY A 123 -17.79 29.16 -3.80
CA GLY A 123 -16.73 29.05 -4.80
C GLY A 123 -15.32 28.81 -4.24
N GLN A 124 -15.23 28.45 -2.95
CA GLN A 124 -13.99 28.07 -2.29
C GLN A 124 -14.14 26.66 -1.69
N VAL A 125 -13.01 25.99 -1.51
CA VAL A 125 -12.90 24.69 -0.81
C VAL A 125 -11.86 24.75 0.28
N GLY A 126 -12.06 23.91 1.28
CA GLY A 126 -11.09 23.62 2.32
C GLY A 126 -11.48 22.34 3.05
N GLY A 127 -10.54 21.49 3.38
CA GLY A 127 -10.89 20.21 4.01
C GLY A 127 -9.78 19.19 3.89
N THR A 128 -10.08 17.94 4.27
CA THR A 128 -9.12 16.85 4.20
C THR A 128 -9.54 15.87 3.11
N VAL A 129 -8.60 15.56 2.23
CA VAL A 129 -8.68 14.47 1.27
C VAL A 129 -8.07 13.25 1.93
N GLU A 130 -8.80 12.15 1.97
CA GLU A 130 -8.36 10.89 2.58
C GLU A 130 -8.48 9.75 1.58
N TRP A 131 -7.58 8.78 1.68
CA TRP A 131 -7.60 7.59 0.84
C TRP A 131 -7.12 6.36 1.61
N ALA A 132 -7.62 5.19 1.21
CA ALA A 132 -7.11 3.91 1.64
C ALA A 132 -6.65 3.11 0.43
N LEU A 133 -5.47 2.50 0.52
CA LEU A 133 -5.02 1.56 -0.52
C LEU A 133 -5.95 0.34 -0.52
N LYS A 134 -6.20 -0.23 -1.72
CA LYS A 134 -7.05 -1.43 -1.84
C LYS A 134 -6.53 -2.59 -1.01
N TYR A 135 -5.21 -2.72 -0.93
CA TYR A 135 -4.55 -3.68 -0.07
C TYR A 135 -3.41 -2.97 0.69
N PRO A 136 -3.22 -3.25 2.00
CA PRO A 136 -2.12 -2.67 2.78
C PRO A 136 -0.74 -3.08 2.22
N ASP A 137 -0.73 -4.15 1.43
CA ASP A 137 0.44 -4.78 0.87
C ASP A 137 0.75 -4.40 -0.60
N MET A 138 0.04 -3.42 -1.18
CA MET A 138 0.33 -2.93 -2.52
C MET A 138 1.80 -2.49 -2.69
N ASP A 139 2.41 -2.83 -3.83
CA ASP A 139 3.77 -2.37 -4.17
C ASP A 139 3.74 -0.88 -4.58
N THR A 140 4.17 -0.02 -3.66
CA THR A 140 4.25 1.43 -3.85
C THR A 140 5.69 1.90 -4.10
N ALA A 141 6.62 0.97 -4.41
CA ALA A 141 8.05 1.29 -4.55
C ALA A 141 8.35 2.28 -5.69
N TYR A 142 7.47 2.46 -6.67
CA TYR A 142 7.61 3.46 -7.73
C TYR A 142 7.04 4.83 -7.37
N ILE A 143 6.46 5.00 -6.17
CA ILE A 143 5.77 6.22 -5.74
C ILE A 143 6.67 6.98 -4.77
N GLU A 144 6.83 8.28 -5.01
CA GLU A 144 7.55 9.20 -4.13
C GLU A 144 6.57 10.12 -3.38
N TYR A 145 5.57 10.62 -4.09
CA TYR A 145 4.53 11.51 -3.57
C TYR A 145 3.14 11.08 -4.02
N TYR A 146 2.13 11.45 -3.24
CA TYR A 146 0.76 11.58 -3.68
C TYR A 146 0.47 13.06 -3.95
N SER A 147 0.19 13.41 -5.20
CA SER A 147 -0.11 14.80 -5.60
C SER A 147 -1.62 14.97 -5.77
N VAL A 148 -2.17 16.01 -5.17
CA VAL A 148 -3.60 16.31 -5.19
C VAL A 148 -3.87 17.55 -6.03
N TYR A 149 -4.94 17.48 -6.82
CA TYR A 149 -5.37 18.52 -7.73
C TYR A 149 -6.87 18.79 -7.58
N LEU A 150 -7.29 20.01 -7.87
CA LEU A 150 -8.66 20.33 -8.24
C LEU A 150 -8.78 20.27 -9.76
N ALA A 151 -9.90 19.80 -10.30
CA ALA A 151 -10.12 19.68 -11.74
C ALA A 151 -11.59 19.91 -12.10
N SER A 152 -11.87 20.24 -13.37
CA SER A 152 -13.24 20.43 -13.86
C SER A 152 -13.97 19.11 -14.11
N ASP A 153 -13.25 17.98 -14.20
CA ASP A 153 -13.81 16.65 -14.38
C ASP A 153 -12.96 15.54 -13.70
N PRO A 154 -13.49 14.31 -13.57
CA PRO A 154 -12.75 13.18 -12.99
C PRO A 154 -11.49 12.75 -13.75
N ASN A 155 -11.30 13.23 -14.99
CA ASN A 155 -10.19 12.85 -15.86
C ASN A 155 -9.02 13.84 -15.81
N GLY A 156 -9.15 14.95 -15.08
CA GLY A 156 -8.08 15.94 -14.92
C GLY A 156 -8.15 17.11 -15.89
N ALA A 157 -9.30 17.38 -16.50
CA ALA A 157 -9.45 18.60 -17.30
C ALA A 157 -9.22 19.86 -16.43
N GLN A 158 -8.43 20.78 -16.97
CA GLN A 158 -8.13 22.10 -16.36
C GLN A 158 -7.65 22.02 -14.90
N GLN A 159 -6.83 21.01 -14.60
CA GLN A 159 -6.43 20.76 -13.21
C GLN A 159 -5.50 21.84 -12.63
N VAL A 160 -5.68 22.14 -11.35
CA VAL A 160 -4.88 23.05 -10.53
C VAL A 160 -4.30 22.27 -9.35
N SER A 161 -2.99 22.35 -9.15
CA SER A 161 -2.34 21.67 -8.03
C SER A 161 -2.70 22.35 -6.71
N VAL A 162 -3.15 21.56 -5.73
CA VAL A 162 -3.42 22.05 -4.36
C VAL A 162 -2.36 21.60 -3.36
N GLY A 163 -1.63 20.53 -3.66
CA GLY A 163 -0.50 20.11 -2.84
C GLY A 163 -0.02 18.70 -3.16
N GLN A 164 0.95 18.24 -2.39
CA GLN A 164 1.45 16.87 -2.43
C GLN A 164 1.97 16.45 -1.06
N VAL A 165 1.93 15.16 -0.78
CA VAL A 165 2.47 14.53 0.44
C VAL A 165 3.38 13.36 0.07
N LEU A 166 4.34 13.05 0.92
CA LEU A 166 5.27 11.92 0.71
C LEU A 166 4.51 10.59 0.73
N ARG A 167 5.05 9.55 0.08
CA ARG A 167 4.50 8.19 0.24
C ARG A 167 4.46 7.79 1.72
N GLY A 168 3.52 6.91 2.06
CA GLY A 168 3.32 6.45 3.45
C GLY A 168 2.32 7.31 4.24
N THR A 169 1.84 8.40 3.65
CA THR A 169 0.64 9.11 4.15
C THR A 169 -0.61 8.61 3.44
N ASN A 170 -1.76 8.89 4.04
CA ASN A 170 -3.09 8.54 3.52
C ASN A 170 -4.05 9.74 3.47
N GLN A 171 -3.54 10.95 3.69
CA GLN A 171 -4.34 12.17 3.70
C GLN A 171 -3.55 13.40 3.24
N LEU A 172 -4.27 14.40 2.73
CA LEU A 172 -3.78 15.75 2.44
C LEU A 172 -4.83 16.79 2.84
N VAL A 173 -4.39 17.85 3.51
CA VAL A 173 -5.28 18.99 3.86
C VAL A 173 -5.21 20.03 2.75
N ILE A 174 -6.37 20.35 2.16
CA ILE A 174 -6.57 21.50 1.29
C ILE A 174 -6.84 22.71 2.18
N PRO A 175 -6.02 23.77 2.12
CA PRO A 175 -6.26 24.99 2.90
C PRO A 175 -7.62 25.61 2.58
N SER A 176 -8.34 26.09 3.60
CA SER A 176 -9.52 26.94 3.41
C SER A 176 -9.17 28.19 2.60
N GLY A 177 -10.11 28.64 1.78
CA GLY A 177 -9.97 29.74 0.83
C GLY A 177 -9.43 29.32 -0.52
N THR A 178 -9.25 28.02 -0.77
CA THR A 178 -8.76 27.52 -2.07
C THR A 178 -9.85 27.72 -3.13
N SER A 179 -9.58 28.52 -4.17
CA SER A 179 -10.58 28.87 -5.17
C SER A 179 -10.93 27.70 -6.10
N GLN A 180 -12.22 27.44 -6.30
CA GLN A 180 -12.74 26.54 -7.34
C GLN A 180 -12.95 27.25 -8.69
N THR A 181 -13.08 28.58 -8.67
CA THR A 181 -13.58 29.37 -9.81
C THR A 181 -12.54 29.59 -10.90
N GLU A 182 -11.25 29.38 -10.61
CA GLU A 182 -10.19 29.63 -11.59
C GLU A 182 -10.28 28.69 -12.81
N ASN A 183 -10.96 27.53 -12.69
CA ASN A 183 -11.12 26.56 -13.77
C ASN A 183 -12.46 25.77 -13.72
N SER A 184 -13.48 26.31 -13.05
CA SER A 184 -14.74 25.58 -12.78
C SER A 184 -14.47 24.19 -12.19
N CYS A 185 -13.61 24.14 -11.17
CA CYS A 185 -13.20 22.88 -10.57
C CYS A 185 -14.34 22.26 -9.75
N GLY A 186 -14.79 21.08 -10.15
CA GLY A 186 -15.82 20.28 -9.46
C GLY A 186 -15.30 18.95 -8.94
N CYS A 187 -14.01 18.66 -9.04
CA CYS A 187 -13.44 17.39 -8.59
C CYS A 187 -12.11 17.59 -7.86
N VAL A 188 -11.89 16.79 -6.82
CA VAL A 188 -10.57 16.52 -6.25
C VAL A 188 -10.01 15.26 -6.89
N LEU A 189 -8.76 15.30 -7.34
CA LEU A 189 -8.03 14.18 -7.92
C LEU A 189 -6.75 13.90 -7.14
N MET A 190 -6.36 12.64 -7.04
CA MET A 190 -5.06 12.25 -6.48
C MET A 190 -4.28 11.37 -7.45
N TYR A 191 -3.01 11.72 -7.66
CA TYR A 191 -2.08 11.04 -8.55
C TYR A 191 -0.87 10.54 -7.75
N PRO A 192 -0.53 9.25 -7.86
CA PRO A 192 0.81 8.77 -7.60
C PRO A 192 1.84 9.53 -8.46
N LYS A 193 2.93 9.97 -7.85
CA LYS A 193 3.99 10.74 -8.50
C LYS A 193 5.37 10.24 -8.10
N ASN A 194 6.30 10.26 -9.03
CA ASN A 194 7.74 10.12 -8.77
C ASN A 194 8.54 11.21 -9.49
N ALA A 195 9.87 11.11 -9.48
CA ALA A 195 10.76 12.06 -10.15
C ALA A 195 10.53 12.18 -11.67
N ILE A 196 9.94 11.16 -12.32
CA ILE A 196 9.62 11.18 -13.76
C ILE A 196 8.32 11.94 -14.02
N GLY A 197 7.32 11.81 -13.16
CA GLY A 197 6.05 12.51 -13.30
C GLY A 197 4.87 11.85 -12.57
N LEU A 198 3.66 12.29 -12.93
CA LEU A 198 2.39 11.75 -12.44
C LEU A 198 2.05 10.44 -13.16
N SER A 199 1.29 9.57 -12.50
CA SER A 199 0.59 8.47 -13.18
C SER A 199 -0.27 9.00 -14.34
N ALA A 200 -0.49 8.14 -15.33
CA ALA A 200 -1.22 8.53 -16.55
C ALA A 200 -2.69 8.93 -16.30
N SER A 201 -3.28 8.46 -15.20
CA SER A 201 -4.64 8.77 -14.76
C SER A 201 -4.66 8.92 -13.23
N PRO A 202 -5.67 9.61 -12.66
CA PRO A 202 -5.79 9.74 -11.21
C PRO A 202 -6.09 8.37 -10.59
N ALA A 203 -5.49 8.10 -9.44
CA ALA A 203 -5.76 6.89 -8.64
C ALA A 203 -7.07 7.01 -7.87
N GLY A 204 -7.44 8.22 -7.47
CA GLY A 204 -8.69 8.52 -6.80
C GLY A 204 -9.27 9.84 -7.28
N HIS A 205 -10.59 9.91 -7.33
CA HIS A 205 -11.31 11.16 -7.57
C HIS A 205 -12.55 11.24 -6.68
N PHE A 206 -12.94 12.46 -6.35
CA PHE A 206 -14.19 12.78 -5.69
C PHE A 206 -14.74 14.04 -6.35
N CYS A 207 -15.94 13.98 -6.91
CA CYS A 207 -16.56 15.12 -7.54
C CYS A 207 -17.72 15.64 -6.70
N PHE A 208 -17.82 16.97 -6.65
CA PHE A 208 -18.79 17.75 -5.92
C PHE A 208 -19.39 18.78 -6.87
N GLU A 209 -20.59 19.26 -6.54
CA GLU A 209 -21.27 20.28 -7.34
C GLU A 209 -20.45 21.57 -7.34
N SER A 210 -20.23 22.14 -8.54
CA SER A 210 -19.32 23.28 -8.73
C SER A 210 -19.99 24.66 -8.69
N ASP A 211 -21.30 24.78 -8.45
CA ASP A 211 -21.98 26.09 -8.54
C ASP A 211 -23.09 26.34 -7.49
N GLY A 212 -22.84 27.29 -6.59
CA GLY A 212 -23.75 28.42 -6.32
C GLY A 212 -25.03 28.23 -5.48
N GLU A 213 -25.54 27.03 -5.24
CA GLU A 213 -26.69 26.83 -4.34
C GLU A 213 -26.42 25.78 -3.27
N THR A 214 -26.55 26.20 -2.00
CA THR A 214 -26.60 25.41 -0.77
C THR A 214 -25.88 24.06 -0.80
N TYR A 215 -24.66 24.06 -0.25
CA TYR A 215 -23.86 22.88 0.04
C TYR A 215 -24.64 21.87 0.90
N THR A 216 -25.27 20.89 0.27
CA THR A 216 -25.54 19.62 0.95
C THR A 216 -24.24 18.86 0.95
N THR A 217 -23.58 18.82 2.12
CA THR A 217 -22.45 17.94 2.41
C THR A 217 -22.83 16.52 2.01
N THR A 218 -22.43 16.13 0.79
CA THR A 218 -22.67 14.78 0.30
C THR A 218 -21.41 14.01 0.61
N THR A 219 -21.38 13.37 1.78
CA THR A 219 -20.37 12.38 2.11
C THR A 219 -20.59 11.18 1.19
N ALA A 220 -20.06 11.23 -0.04
CA ALA A 220 -20.05 10.09 -0.93
C ALA A 220 -18.73 9.33 -0.72
N THR A 221 -18.74 8.35 0.17
CA THR A 221 -17.66 7.37 0.21
C THR A 221 -17.74 6.56 -1.07
N SER A 222 -16.76 6.71 -1.96
CA SER A 222 -16.53 5.75 -3.03
C SER A 222 -15.99 4.47 -2.40
N THR A 223 -16.88 3.65 -1.84
CA THR A 223 -16.53 2.30 -1.40
C THR A 223 -16.50 1.42 -2.64
N SER A 224 -15.33 0.90 -2.99
CA SER A 224 -15.26 -0.18 -3.98
C SER A 224 -15.88 -1.43 -3.37
N THR A 225 -17.17 -1.69 -3.57
CA THR A 225 -17.73 -3.01 -3.27
C THR A 225 -17.07 -4.03 -4.19
N VAL A 226 -16.21 -4.88 -3.62
CA VAL A 226 -15.69 -6.04 -4.32
C VAL A 226 -16.84 -7.01 -4.53
N THR A 227 -17.44 -7.00 -5.71
CA THR A 227 -18.21 -8.16 -6.17
C THR A 227 -17.21 -9.27 -6.42
N MET A 228 -16.99 -10.14 -5.43
CA MET A 228 -16.32 -11.40 -5.68
C MET A 228 -17.19 -12.24 -6.60
N THR A 229 -16.93 -12.17 -7.90
CA THR A 229 -17.44 -13.16 -8.84
C THR A 229 -16.72 -14.46 -8.55
N ALA A 230 -17.26 -15.27 -7.63
CA ALA A 230 -16.90 -16.66 -7.51
C ALA A 230 -17.16 -17.29 -8.88
N THR A 231 -16.08 -17.59 -9.61
CA THR A 231 -16.19 -18.42 -10.80
C THR A 231 -16.50 -19.81 -10.28
N VAL A 232 -17.80 -20.13 -10.17
CA VAL A 232 -18.24 -21.51 -10.00
C VAL A 232 -17.90 -22.19 -11.32
N THR A 233 -16.72 -22.81 -11.39
CA THR A 233 -16.46 -23.87 -12.35
C THR A 233 -17.65 -24.81 -12.22
N THR A 234 -18.40 -25.01 -13.30
CA THR A 234 -19.64 -25.80 -13.30
C THR A 234 -19.37 -27.18 -12.71
N LEU A 235 -19.61 -27.31 -11.41
CA LEU A 235 -19.70 -28.57 -10.73
C LEU A 235 -21.15 -29.01 -10.92
N ASP A 236 -21.28 -30.21 -11.47
CA ASP A 236 -22.46 -31.08 -11.51
C ASP A 236 -23.73 -30.48 -10.85
N PRO A 237 -24.87 -30.39 -11.55
CA PRO A 237 -26.15 -29.90 -11.00
C PRO A 237 -26.69 -30.71 -9.79
N SER A 238 -25.98 -31.75 -9.35
CA SER A 238 -26.19 -32.41 -8.05
C SER A 238 -25.44 -31.78 -6.87
N GLN A 239 -24.61 -30.74 -7.08
CA GLN A 239 -23.70 -30.21 -6.07
C GLN A 239 -24.34 -29.17 -5.14
N VAL A 240 -23.86 -29.26 -3.91
CA VAL A 240 -24.46 -28.78 -2.67
C VAL A 240 -23.80 -27.43 -2.35
N VAL A 241 -24.37 -26.35 -2.86
CA VAL A 241 -23.81 -24.98 -2.74
C VAL A 241 -24.35 -24.24 -1.51
N VAL A 242 -23.46 -23.56 -0.79
CA VAL A 242 -23.84 -22.60 0.27
C VAL A 242 -24.21 -21.26 -0.35
N THR A 243 -25.09 -20.50 0.31
CA THR A 243 -25.50 -19.15 -0.11
C THR A 243 -25.30 -18.15 1.01
N ASN A 244 -25.45 -16.85 0.75
CA ASN A 244 -25.42 -15.81 1.79
C ASN A 244 -24.17 -15.86 2.70
N LEU A 245 -22.99 -16.05 2.09
CA LEU A 245 -21.71 -16.00 2.80
C LEU A 245 -21.44 -14.57 3.29
N LEU A 246 -21.25 -14.42 4.60
CA LEU A 246 -20.99 -13.17 5.29
C LEU A 246 -19.83 -13.35 6.27
N PHE A 247 -18.98 -12.34 6.40
CA PHE A 247 -17.96 -12.24 7.43
C PHE A 247 -18.09 -10.90 8.12
N ASP A 248 -18.20 -10.92 9.45
CA ASP A 248 -18.25 -9.71 10.29
C ASP A 248 -16.96 -9.63 11.12
N ASP A 249 -16.09 -8.69 10.76
CA ASP A 249 -14.83 -8.46 11.49
C ASP A 249 -15.10 -7.60 12.72
N THR A 250 -14.75 -8.15 13.87
CA THR A 250 -14.93 -7.56 15.19
C THR A 250 -13.61 -7.03 15.76
N ASN A 251 -12.49 -7.19 15.04
CA ASN A 251 -11.21 -6.65 15.46
C ASN A 251 -11.00 -5.22 14.93
N ALA A 252 -10.61 -4.32 15.82
CA ALA A 252 -10.29 -2.93 15.46
C ALA A 252 -8.82 -2.71 15.08
N ASP A 253 -7.95 -3.70 15.33
CA ASP A 253 -6.53 -3.64 15.02
C ASP A 253 -6.28 -3.97 13.55
N ALA A 254 -5.48 -3.12 12.90
CA ALA A 254 -5.09 -3.34 11.53
C ALA A 254 -4.35 -4.69 11.38
N MET A 255 -4.72 -5.44 10.33
CA MET A 255 -4.11 -6.72 9.96
C MET A 255 -4.39 -7.90 10.90
N VAL A 256 -5.42 -7.80 11.75
CA VAL A 256 -5.88 -8.92 12.58
C VAL A 256 -7.33 -9.22 12.23
N LEU A 257 -7.60 -10.39 11.65
CA LEU A 257 -8.98 -10.85 11.45
C LEU A 257 -9.48 -11.46 12.77
N ALA A 258 -10.58 -10.96 13.32
CA ALA A 258 -11.31 -11.68 14.35
C ALA A 258 -12.80 -11.48 14.14
N GLY A 259 -13.55 -12.53 13.86
CA GLY A 259 -14.93 -12.34 13.45
C GLY A 259 -15.69 -13.63 13.29
N THR A 260 -16.95 -13.51 12.88
CA THR A 260 -17.81 -14.66 12.60
C THR A 260 -18.02 -14.80 11.10
N LEU A 261 -17.70 -15.98 10.57
CA LEU A 261 -18.09 -16.39 9.23
C LEU A 261 -19.44 -17.10 9.29
N SER A 262 -20.42 -16.65 8.51
CA SER A 262 -21.75 -17.26 8.42
C SER A 262 -22.15 -17.49 6.98
N TRP A 263 -22.93 -18.54 6.73
CA TRP A 263 -23.50 -18.85 5.43
C TRP A 263 -24.80 -19.64 5.62
N ASP A 264 -25.67 -19.57 4.62
CA ASP A 264 -26.81 -20.46 4.54
C ASP A 264 -26.38 -21.81 3.98
N PRO A 265 -26.73 -22.92 4.66
CA PRO A 265 -26.41 -24.24 4.18
C PRO A 265 -27.18 -24.54 2.88
N PRO A 266 -26.68 -25.49 2.08
CA PRO A 266 -27.35 -25.92 0.88
C PRO A 266 -28.72 -26.51 1.18
N GLY A 267 -29.65 -26.39 0.23
CA GLY A 267 -31.01 -26.95 0.33
C GLY A 267 -31.08 -28.46 0.58
N ASN A 268 -30.00 -29.21 0.30
CA ASN A 268 -29.84 -30.60 0.70
C ASN A 268 -28.46 -30.84 1.37
N ALA A 269 -28.39 -30.61 2.68
CA ALA A 269 -27.17 -30.81 3.47
C ALA A 269 -26.88 -32.28 3.84
N ALA A 270 -27.70 -33.25 3.42
CA ALA A 270 -27.58 -34.65 3.84
C ALA A 270 -26.27 -35.33 3.40
N GLN A 271 -25.57 -34.75 2.42
CA GLN A 271 -24.28 -35.22 1.92
C GLN A 271 -23.09 -34.36 2.37
N VAL A 272 -23.34 -33.26 3.11
CA VAL A 272 -22.26 -32.43 3.68
C VAL A 272 -21.83 -33.04 4.99
N THR A 273 -20.58 -33.48 5.07
CA THR A 273 -20.01 -33.98 6.32
C THR A 273 -19.27 -32.89 7.09
N HIS A 274 -18.64 -31.95 6.39
CA HIS A 274 -17.87 -30.84 6.97
C HIS A 274 -17.86 -29.64 6.02
N TYR A 275 -17.64 -28.45 6.57
CA TYR A 275 -17.29 -27.25 5.81
C TYR A 275 -15.82 -26.93 6.08
N GLY A 276 -15.05 -26.70 5.01
CA GLY A 276 -13.68 -26.20 5.13
C GLY A 276 -13.67 -24.69 4.95
N VAL A 277 -12.86 -24.01 5.75
CA VAL A 277 -12.56 -22.59 5.62
C VAL A 277 -11.05 -22.48 5.55
N TRP A 278 -10.54 -21.79 4.53
CA TRP A 278 -9.11 -21.62 4.30
C TRP A 278 -8.81 -20.12 4.26
N ILE A 279 -7.73 -19.73 4.92
CA ILE A 279 -7.15 -18.37 4.92
C ILE A 279 -5.89 -18.42 4.09
#